data_AF-A0AAJ1BSH5-F1
#
_entry.id   AF-A0AAJ1BSH5-F1
#
_cell.length_a   1.000
_cell.length_b   1.000
_cell.length_c   1.000
_cell.angle_alpha   90.00
_cell.angle_beta   90.00
_cell.angle_gamma   90.00
#
_symmetry.space_group_name_H-M   'P 1'
#
loop_
_entity.id
_entity.type
_entity.pdbx_description
1 polymer ?
#
loop_
_entity_poly.entity_id
_entity_poly.type
_entity_poly.pdbx_seq_one_letter_code
_entity_poly.pdbx_strand_id
1 'polypeptide(L)'
;MVDVDDAMRTSAYSGGGKRRKKSDADKREEKQSRVIEPFHPAEHALKEKGEAISMWIVVIYGVTVCVLMRYVFMPTLPGPERVLWLLPMLLAVTVPPLHRVLMPSEYYDMFTMSNWFRACFLFVFSWLALSFLLVNPPMADIAAPAVGGGLDIEITDGVESSRWSKGTYTLGLNQDTVDVVLGMGVRDNIDAANATMVASVWYHGELLKDSDGLVIGDLANGTVASHTEAIAAFDAVNGNWTRGDAKNSLTGDNLGPKVTPRSEDIGLAWDLGELGPGEYTVQISLVEDGAPWSTGQNSWSAEYTLVITQVA
;
A
#
# COMPACT_ATOMS: atom_id res chain seq x y z
N MET A 1 -6.34 41.17 -4.22
CA MET A 1 -6.92 41.62 -5.50
C MET A 1 -5.76 41.89 -6.44
N VAL A 2 -5.65 41.10 -7.51
CA VAL A 2 -4.62 41.28 -8.53
C VAL A 2 -5.12 42.38 -9.48
N ASP A 3 -4.30 43.41 -9.69
CA ASP A 3 -4.66 44.57 -10.50
C ASP A 3 -4.85 44.15 -11.95
N VAL A 4 -6.04 44.40 -12.49
CA VAL A 4 -6.44 43.99 -13.84
C VAL A 4 -5.51 44.60 -14.89
N ASP A 5 -4.93 45.77 -14.61
CA ASP A 5 -3.96 46.45 -15.48
C ASP A 5 -2.60 45.75 -15.57
N ASP A 6 -2.18 45.03 -14.53
CA ASP A 6 -0.93 44.25 -14.52
C ASP A 6 -1.10 42.92 -15.30
N ALA A 7 -2.28 42.32 -15.18
CA ALA A 7 -2.69 41.19 -16.02
C ALA A 7 -2.83 41.61 -17.50
N MET A 8 -3.38 42.79 -17.78
CA MET A 8 -3.57 43.28 -19.14
C MET A 8 -2.23 43.65 -19.80
N ARG A 9 -1.28 44.25 -19.07
CA ARG A 9 0.08 44.52 -19.59
C ARG A 9 0.89 43.24 -19.84
N THR A 10 0.75 42.22 -19.01
CA THR A 10 1.40 40.92 -19.23
C THR A 10 0.83 40.18 -20.44
N SER A 11 -0.48 40.33 -20.72
CA SER A 11 -1.12 39.77 -21.92
C SER A 11 -0.80 40.55 -23.22
N ALA A 12 -0.57 41.86 -23.12
CA ALA A 12 -0.23 42.70 -24.29
C ALA A 12 1.21 42.44 -24.79
N TYR A 13 2.14 42.06 -23.91
CA TYR A 13 3.51 41.68 -24.30
C TYR A 13 3.70 40.18 -24.56
N SER A 14 2.79 39.31 -24.10
CA SER A 14 2.82 37.86 -24.43
C SER A 14 1.86 37.45 -25.57
N GLY A 15 0.94 38.31 -25.98
CA GLY A 15 -0.05 38.03 -27.04
C GLY A 15 0.32 38.45 -28.46
N GLY A 16 1.49 39.08 -28.68
CA GLY A 16 1.85 39.73 -29.95
C GLY A 16 3.23 39.39 -30.52
N GLY A 17 3.93 38.39 -29.98
CA GLY A 17 5.30 38.06 -30.35
C GLY A 17 5.44 36.99 -31.43
N LYS A 18 5.25 37.37 -32.71
CA LYS A 18 5.78 36.68 -33.90
C LYS A 18 5.56 35.15 -33.97
N ARG A 19 4.38 34.73 -34.41
CA ARG A 19 4.37 33.72 -35.50
C ARG A 19 5.13 34.37 -36.66
N ARG A 20 6.45 34.15 -36.75
CA ARG A 20 7.21 34.45 -37.97
C ARG A 20 6.35 33.89 -39.11
N LYS A 21 5.86 34.75 -40.00
CA LYS A 21 5.34 34.30 -41.30
C LYS A 21 6.51 33.52 -41.89
N LYS A 22 6.48 32.19 -41.75
CA LYS A 22 7.49 31.31 -42.36
C LYS A 22 7.64 31.77 -43.80
N SER A 23 8.88 32.05 -44.20
CA SER A 23 9.17 32.47 -45.56
C SER A 23 8.62 31.42 -46.53
N ASP A 24 8.35 31.79 -47.79
CA ASP A 24 7.93 30.77 -48.77
C ASP A 24 9.00 29.66 -48.92
N ALA A 25 10.27 29.95 -48.59
CA ALA A 25 11.32 28.95 -48.47
C ALA A 25 11.09 28.00 -47.27
N ASP A 26 10.83 28.51 -46.06
CA ASP A 26 10.51 27.67 -44.88
C ASP A 26 9.24 26.83 -45.08
N LYS A 27 8.25 27.36 -45.82
CA LYS A 27 7.02 26.62 -46.16
C LYS A 27 7.27 25.59 -47.26
N ARG A 28 8.21 25.84 -48.17
CA ARG A 28 8.64 24.87 -49.19
C ARG A 28 9.50 23.78 -48.58
N GLU A 29 10.40 24.10 -47.66
CA GLU A 29 11.16 23.12 -46.87
C GLU A 29 10.25 22.29 -45.98
N GLU A 30 9.24 22.88 -45.33
CA GLU A 30 8.24 22.11 -44.57
C GLU A 30 7.35 21.25 -45.48
N LYS A 31 7.08 21.69 -46.72
CA LYS A 31 6.37 20.87 -47.72
C LYS A 31 7.26 19.76 -48.30
N GLN A 32 8.56 20.01 -48.47
CA GLN A 32 9.56 19.01 -48.87
C GLN A 32 9.79 17.98 -47.76
N SER A 33 9.81 18.38 -46.50
CA SER A 33 9.92 17.47 -45.36
C SER A 33 8.65 16.67 -45.08
N ARG A 34 7.51 17.08 -45.68
CA ARG A 34 6.26 16.32 -45.74
C ARG A 34 6.13 15.46 -47.00
N VAL A 35 7.14 15.41 -47.87
CA VAL A 35 7.18 14.43 -48.95
C VAL A 35 7.40 13.07 -48.27
N ILE A 36 6.30 12.35 -48.10
CA ILE A 36 6.30 10.98 -47.61
C ILE A 36 7.21 10.20 -48.54
N GLU A 37 8.29 9.64 -48.01
CA GLU A 37 9.17 8.77 -48.77
C GLU A 37 8.34 7.64 -49.43
N PRO A 38 8.67 7.24 -50.67
CA PRO A 38 7.93 6.18 -51.34
C PRO A 38 7.84 4.93 -50.46
N PHE A 39 6.62 4.43 -50.24
CA PHE A 39 6.41 3.25 -49.41
C PHE A 39 6.98 2.00 -50.11
N HIS A 40 8.01 1.41 -49.51
CA HIS A 40 8.64 0.18 -49.99
C HIS A 40 8.13 -1.04 -49.18
N PRO A 41 7.13 -1.79 -49.65
CA PRO A 41 6.42 -2.78 -48.83
C PRO A 41 7.31 -3.92 -48.31
N ALA A 42 8.34 -4.32 -49.07
CA ALA A 42 9.25 -5.39 -48.66
C ALA A 42 10.16 -4.98 -47.49
N GLU A 43 10.69 -3.75 -47.52
CA GLU A 43 11.57 -3.22 -46.47
C GLU A 43 10.77 -2.92 -45.20
N HIS A 44 9.56 -2.37 -45.35
CA HIS A 44 8.64 -2.18 -44.22
C HIS A 44 8.27 -3.50 -43.55
N ALA A 45 7.95 -4.55 -44.32
CA ALA A 45 7.63 -5.86 -43.76
C ALA A 45 8.82 -6.50 -43.03
N LEU A 46 10.05 -6.32 -43.54
CA LEU A 46 11.26 -6.82 -42.88
C LEU A 46 11.51 -6.09 -41.55
N LYS A 47 11.29 -4.77 -41.53
CA LYS A 47 11.41 -3.94 -40.33
C LYS A 47 10.37 -4.33 -39.26
N GLU A 48 9.11 -4.51 -39.64
CA GLU A 48 8.05 -4.94 -38.72
C GLU A 48 8.35 -6.31 -38.10
N LYS A 49 8.89 -7.26 -38.89
CA LYS A 49 9.35 -8.55 -38.36
C LYS A 49 10.49 -8.37 -37.35
N GLY A 50 11.47 -7.53 -37.65
CA GLY A 50 12.57 -7.21 -36.74
C GLY A 50 12.08 -6.60 -35.43
N GLU A 51 11.14 -5.66 -35.50
CA GLU A 51 10.52 -5.02 -34.32
C GLU A 51 9.71 -6.03 -33.49
N ALA A 52 8.97 -6.95 -34.14
CA ALA A 52 8.23 -8.01 -33.45
C ALA A 52 9.17 -8.99 -32.74
N ILE A 53 10.28 -9.39 -33.37
CA ILE A 53 11.29 -10.26 -32.75
C ILE A 53 11.93 -9.54 -31.55
N SER A 54 12.30 -8.27 -31.70
CA SER A 54 12.85 -7.44 -30.61
C SER A 54 11.89 -7.36 -29.42
N MET A 55 10.59 -7.13 -29.69
CA MET A 55 9.55 -7.10 -28.66
C MET A 55 9.56 -8.38 -27.81
N TRP A 56 9.57 -9.56 -28.46
CA TRP A 56 9.59 -10.84 -27.74
C TRP A 56 10.88 -11.07 -26.96
N ILE A 57 12.04 -10.75 -27.54
CA ILE A 57 13.34 -10.85 -26.85
C ILE A 57 13.30 -10.03 -25.57
N VAL A 58 12.84 -8.78 -25.66
CA VAL A 58 12.77 -7.86 -24.53
C VAL A 58 11.80 -8.33 -23.45
N VAL A 59 10.61 -8.81 -23.84
CA VAL A 59 9.60 -9.32 -22.89
C VAL A 59 10.15 -10.54 -22.15
N ILE A 60 10.71 -11.52 -22.87
CA ILE A 60 11.30 -12.71 -22.26
C ILE A 60 12.45 -12.32 -21.33
N TYR A 61 13.28 -11.36 -21.74
CA TYR A 61 14.35 -10.85 -20.90
C TYR A 61 13.82 -10.18 -19.62
N GLY A 62 12.80 -9.33 -19.73
CA GLY A 62 12.12 -8.72 -18.58
C GLY A 62 11.51 -9.74 -17.63
N VAL A 63 10.84 -10.77 -18.15
CA VAL A 63 10.32 -11.90 -17.37
C VAL A 63 11.46 -12.61 -16.64
N THR A 64 12.55 -12.92 -17.34
CA THR A 64 13.70 -13.63 -16.77
C THR A 64 14.33 -12.85 -15.63
N VAL A 65 14.59 -11.56 -15.85
CA VAL A 65 15.13 -10.66 -14.82
C VAL A 65 14.16 -10.57 -13.63
N CYS A 66 12.85 -10.46 -13.87
CA CYS A 66 11.84 -10.40 -12.82
C CYS A 66 11.82 -11.67 -11.96
N VAL A 67 11.83 -12.86 -12.58
CA VAL A 67 11.89 -14.15 -11.88
C VAL A 67 13.19 -14.28 -11.08
N LEU A 68 14.33 -13.89 -11.65
CA LEU A 68 15.61 -13.88 -10.94
C LEU A 68 15.59 -12.93 -9.73
N MET A 69 15.06 -11.71 -9.90
CA MET A 69 14.93 -10.77 -8.78
C MET A 69 14.07 -11.39 -7.67
N ARG A 70 12.91 -11.95 -8.02
CA ARG A 70 11.92 -12.48 -7.07
C ARG A 70 12.37 -13.74 -6.32
N TYR A 71 13.03 -14.68 -6.99
CA TYR A 71 13.31 -16.01 -6.43
C TYR A 71 14.78 -16.25 -6.10
N VAL A 72 15.70 -15.42 -6.61
CA VAL A 72 17.13 -15.53 -6.32
C VAL A 72 17.61 -14.37 -5.47
N PHE A 73 17.35 -13.13 -5.89
CA PHE A 73 17.86 -11.96 -5.14
C PHE A 73 17.06 -11.69 -3.87
N MET A 74 15.74 -11.60 -3.95
CA MET A 74 14.92 -11.23 -2.78
C MET A 74 15.15 -12.14 -1.57
N PRO A 75 15.17 -13.48 -1.68
CA PRO A 75 15.41 -14.34 -0.51
C PRO A 75 16.76 -14.11 0.18
N THR A 76 17.77 -13.63 -0.56
CA THR A 76 19.11 -13.36 -0.01
C THR A 76 19.23 -12.06 0.77
N LEU A 77 18.19 -11.21 0.74
CA LEU A 77 18.18 -9.90 1.38
C LEU A 77 17.29 -9.91 2.62
N PRO A 78 17.62 -9.11 3.65
CA PRO A 78 16.80 -8.99 4.85
C PRO A 78 15.51 -8.18 4.64
N GLY A 79 15.35 -7.52 3.50
CA GLY A 79 14.17 -6.70 3.21
C GLY A 79 14.28 -5.90 1.90
N PRO A 80 13.39 -4.92 1.69
CA PRO A 80 13.32 -4.16 0.45
C PRO A 80 14.50 -3.18 0.31
N GLU A 81 15.51 -3.59 -0.47
CA GLU A 81 16.68 -2.76 -0.77
C GLU A 81 16.61 -2.07 -2.14
N ARG A 82 17.34 -0.94 -2.27
CA ARG A 82 17.41 -0.17 -3.53
C ARG A 82 17.96 -0.99 -4.70
N VAL A 83 18.79 -1.99 -4.43
CA VAL A 83 19.41 -2.84 -5.46
C VAL A 83 18.36 -3.54 -6.32
N LEU A 84 17.20 -3.89 -5.76
CA LEU A 84 16.12 -4.59 -6.45
C LEU A 84 15.47 -3.75 -7.54
N TRP A 85 15.57 -2.42 -7.45
CA TRP A 85 15.06 -1.47 -8.44
C TRP A 85 16.17 -0.97 -9.36
N LEU A 86 17.35 -0.69 -8.80
CA LEU A 86 18.48 -0.16 -9.56
C LEU A 86 19.09 -1.18 -10.50
N LEU A 87 19.23 -2.45 -10.08
CA LEU A 87 19.88 -3.48 -10.88
C LEU A 87 19.11 -3.78 -12.17
N PRO A 88 17.78 -4.00 -12.16
CA PRO A 88 17.01 -4.12 -13.39
C PRO A 88 17.09 -2.88 -14.27
N MET A 89 17.05 -1.67 -13.70
CA MET A 89 17.21 -0.44 -14.48
C MET A 89 18.56 -0.36 -15.19
N LEU A 90 19.65 -0.77 -14.52
CA LEU A 90 20.98 -0.84 -15.13
C LEU A 90 21.07 -1.91 -16.23
N LEU A 91 20.37 -3.03 -16.07
CA LEU A 91 20.32 -4.11 -17.06
C LEU A 91 19.68 -3.67 -18.39
N ALA A 92 18.91 -2.58 -18.42
CA ALA A 92 18.40 -2.01 -19.68
C ALA A 92 19.53 -1.65 -20.66
N VAL A 93 20.72 -1.27 -20.15
CA VAL A 93 21.90 -0.98 -20.99
C VAL A 93 22.39 -2.22 -21.75
N THR A 94 22.06 -3.43 -21.27
CA THR A 94 22.44 -4.69 -21.91
C THR A 94 21.46 -5.13 -23.01
N VAL A 95 20.38 -4.40 -23.25
CA VAL A 95 19.40 -4.70 -24.31
C VAL A 95 20.05 -4.74 -25.69
N PRO A 96 20.85 -3.74 -26.14
CA PRO A 96 21.53 -3.81 -27.44
C PRO A 96 22.50 -5.00 -27.60
N PRO A 97 23.45 -5.27 -26.67
CA PRO A 97 24.34 -6.43 -26.82
C PRO A 97 23.59 -7.76 -26.78
N LEU A 98 22.50 -7.87 -26.02
CA LEU A 98 21.65 -9.06 -26.04
C LEU A 98 21.02 -9.30 -27.42
N HIS A 99 20.50 -8.24 -28.06
CA HIS A 99 19.95 -8.34 -29.41
C HIS A 99 20.99 -8.76 -30.43
N ARG A 100 22.23 -8.26 -30.31
CA ARG A 100 23.33 -8.66 -31.19
C ARG A 100 23.61 -10.17 -31.17
N VAL A 101 23.38 -10.82 -30.03
CA VAL A 101 23.61 -12.27 -29.88
C VAL A 101 22.42 -13.08 -30.38
N LEU A 102 21.19 -12.62 -30.10
CA LEU A 102 19.97 -13.40 -30.34
C LEU A 102 19.31 -13.15 -31.71
N MET A 103 19.55 -11.99 -32.30
CA MET A 103 18.92 -11.56 -33.55
C MET A 103 19.87 -11.72 -34.73
N PRO A 104 19.39 -12.22 -35.89
CA PRO A 104 20.19 -12.21 -37.12
C PRO A 104 20.65 -10.80 -37.51
N SER A 105 21.86 -10.69 -38.07
CA SER A 105 22.47 -9.41 -38.45
C SER A 105 21.61 -8.60 -39.42
N GLU A 106 20.91 -9.29 -40.33
CA GLU A 106 19.95 -8.68 -41.27
C GLU A 106 18.94 -7.77 -40.57
N TYR A 107 18.47 -8.15 -39.38
CA TYR A 107 17.54 -7.34 -38.61
C TYR A 107 18.24 -6.35 -37.69
N TYR A 108 19.29 -6.79 -36.99
CA TYR A 108 19.99 -5.98 -36.00
C TYR A 108 20.59 -4.70 -36.61
N ASP A 109 21.17 -4.80 -37.80
CA ASP A 109 21.85 -3.67 -38.45
C ASP A 109 20.87 -2.56 -38.90
N MET A 110 19.57 -2.86 -38.98
CA MET A 110 18.52 -1.89 -39.29
C MET A 110 18.07 -1.07 -38.06
N PHE A 111 18.54 -1.40 -36.85
CA PHE A 111 18.09 -0.74 -35.63
C PHE A 111 18.74 0.64 -35.45
N THR A 112 17.89 1.64 -35.25
CA THR A 112 18.31 3.00 -34.92
C THR A 112 18.20 3.26 -33.42
N MET A 113 18.75 4.39 -32.95
CA MET A 113 18.64 4.82 -31.55
C MET A 113 17.20 4.89 -31.04
N SER A 114 16.23 5.22 -31.92
CA SER A 114 14.82 5.23 -31.54
C SER A 114 14.29 3.84 -31.19
N ASN A 115 14.70 2.82 -31.96
CA ASN A 115 14.31 1.43 -31.71
C ASN A 115 14.91 0.94 -30.40
N TRP A 116 16.19 1.26 -30.14
CA TRP A 116 16.85 0.91 -28.88
C TRP A 116 16.18 1.56 -27.68
N PHE A 117 15.82 2.85 -27.78
CA PHE A 117 15.09 3.53 -26.71
C PHE A 117 13.74 2.86 -26.42
N ARG A 118 12.97 2.51 -27.46
CA ARG A 118 11.69 1.80 -27.30
C ARG A 118 11.87 0.42 -26.69
N ALA A 119 12.87 -0.34 -27.12
CA ALA A 119 13.20 -1.66 -26.59
C ALA A 119 13.59 -1.58 -25.10
N CYS A 120 14.44 -0.63 -24.71
CA CYS A 120 14.78 -0.42 -23.30
C CYS A 120 13.57 -0.02 -22.46
N PHE A 121 12.70 0.85 -22.98
CA PHE A 121 11.47 1.23 -22.30
C PHE A 121 10.56 0.01 -22.11
N LEU A 122 10.31 -0.76 -23.18
CA LEU A 122 9.51 -1.98 -23.10
C LEU A 122 10.08 -2.97 -22.08
N PHE A 123 11.41 -3.12 -22.00
CA PHE A 123 12.07 -3.96 -21.01
C PHE A 123 11.72 -3.51 -19.58
N VAL A 124 11.92 -2.23 -19.29
CA VAL A 124 11.66 -1.66 -17.96
C VAL A 124 10.19 -1.82 -17.58
N PHE A 125 9.25 -1.53 -18.49
CA PHE A 125 7.82 -1.69 -18.20
C PHE A 125 7.40 -3.15 -18.04
N SER A 126 7.97 -4.06 -18.85
CA SER A 126 7.66 -5.50 -18.72
C SER A 126 8.13 -6.03 -17.37
N TRP A 127 9.37 -5.71 -16.98
CA TRP A 127 9.90 -6.07 -15.66
C TRP A 127 9.09 -5.44 -14.53
N LEU A 128 8.76 -4.15 -14.62
CA LEU A 128 8.02 -3.41 -13.58
C LEU A 128 6.62 -3.99 -13.37
N ALA A 129 5.88 -4.21 -14.46
CA ALA A 129 4.53 -4.76 -14.41
C ALA A 129 4.51 -6.16 -13.81
N LEU A 130 5.45 -7.03 -14.22
CA LEU A 130 5.56 -8.38 -13.68
C LEU A 130 6.02 -8.39 -12.22
N SER A 131 6.86 -7.43 -11.82
CA SER A 131 7.31 -7.32 -10.43
C SER A 131 6.13 -7.00 -9.51
N PHE A 132 5.24 -6.08 -9.89
CA PHE A 132 4.03 -5.81 -9.12
C PHE A 132 3.09 -7.01 -9.04
N LEU A 133 3.02 -7.84 -10.08
CA LEU A 133 2.23 -9.06 -10.06
C LEU A 133 2.83 -10.10 -9.10
N LEU A 134 4.15 -10.25 -9.07
CA LEU A 134 4.87 -11.27 -8.28
C LEU A 134 5.11 -10.89 -6.81
N VAL A 135 4.99 -9.60 -6.48
CA VAL A 135 5.17 -9.04 -5.13
C VAL A 135 3.84 -8.94 -4.36
N ASN A 136 2.70 -9.04 -5.05
CA ASN A 136 1.38 -8.99 -4.43
C ASN A 136 0.75 -10.39 -4.32
N PRO A 137 -0.28 -10.54 -3.46
CA PRO A 137 -1.08 -11.75 -3.41
C PRO A 137 -1.66 -12.12 -4.79
N PRO A 138 -1.77 -13.42 -5.13
CA PRO A 138 -1.44 -14.60 -4.33
C PRO A 138 0.05 -15.01 -4.38
N MET A 139 0.91 -14.27 -5.09
CA MET A 139 2.27 -14.72 -5.41
C MET A 139 3.31 -14.39 -4.32
N ALA A 140 3.04 -13.42 -3.47
CA ALA A 140 3.88 -13.02 -2.34
C ALA A 140 3.06 -12.23 -1.32
N ASP A 141 3.58 -12.14 -0.09
CA ASP A 141 3.05 -11.28 0.96
C ASP A 141 4.13 -10.35 1.54
N ILE A 142 4.15 -9.13 1.03
CA ILE A 142 5.08 -8.10 1.49
C ILE A 142 4.42 -7.14 2.49
N ALA A 143 3.08 -7.17 2.58
CA ALA A 143 2.40 -6.28 3.51
C ALA A 143 2.51 -6.85 4.92
N ALA A 144 2.72 -6.01 5.92
CA ALA A 144 2.63 -6.47 7.30
C ALA A 144 1.16 -6.63 7.72
N PRO A 145 0.87 -7.62 8.58
CA PRO A 145 -0.42 -7.75 9.24
C PRO A 145 -0.62 -6.49 10.08
N ALA A 146 -1.85 -6.03 10.17
CA ALA A 146 -2.16 -4.78 10.86
C ALA A 146 -3.53 -4.85 11.53
N VAL A 147 -3.84 -3.87 12.37
CA VAL A 147 -5.22 -3.68 12.84
C VAL A 147 -6.10 -3.20 11.68
N GLY A 148 -7.31 -3.77 11.58
CA GLY A 148 -8.29 -3.58 10.51
C GLY A 148 -8.69 -2.13 10.30
N GLY A 149 -9.62 -1.64 11.13
CA GLY A 149 -10.06 -0.23 11.10
C GLY A 149 -9.88 0.56 12.38
N GLY A 150 -9.55 -0.08 13.51
CA GLY A 150 -9.26 0.57 14.79
C GLY A 150 -9.69 -0.27 15.99
N LEU A 151 -9.68 0.37 17.16
CA LEU A 151 -10.17 -0.21 18.42
C LEU A 151 -11.56 0.29 18.74
N ASP A 152 -12.39 -0.57 19.30
CA ASP A 152 -13.76 -0.26 19.68
C ASP A 152 -14.10 -0.99 20.99
N ILE A 153 -15.10 -0.50 21.75
CA ILE A 153 -15.48 -1.07 23.05
C ILE A 153 -16.95 -1.51 23.10
N GLU A 154 -17.31 -2.60 23.77
CA GLU A 154 -18.73 -2.94 23.93
C GLU A 154 -19.49 -1.83 24.67
N ILE A 155 -20.62 -1.37 24.11
CA ILE A 155 -21.50 -0.42 24.82
C ILE A 155 -22.28 -1.18 25.87
N THR A 156 -22.10 -0.76 27.10
CA THR A 156 -22.92 -1.13 28.26
C THR A 156 -23.71 0.09 28.75
N ASP A 157 -24.72 -0.11 29.59
CA ASP A 157 -25.61 0.96 30.09
C ASP A 157 -24.87 2.10 30.83
N GLY A 158 -23.61 1.86 31.25
CA GLY A 158 -22.75 2.84 31.92
C GLY A 158 -22.04 3.83 30.98
N VAL A 159 -22.11 3.62 29.66
CA VAL A 159 -21.42 4.46 28.65
C VAL A 159 -22.39 5.46 28.04
N GLU A 160 -22.23 6.75 28.37
CA GLU A 160 -23.05 7.84 27.83
C GLU A 160 -22.56 8.32 26.46
N SER A 161 -21.23 8.39 26.27
CA SER A 161 -20.65 8.81 25.00
C SER A 161 -19.43 7.98 24.64
N SER A 162 -19.25 7.76 23.34
CA SER A 162 -18.06 7.11 22.80
C SER A 162 -17.61 7.83 21.54
N ARG A 163 -16.30 7.99 21.37
CA ARG A 163 -15.72 8.66 20.21
C ARG A 163 -14.36 8.10 19.86
N TRP A 164 -14.19 7.73 18.60
CA TRP A 164 -12.89 7.39 18.04
C TRP A 164 -12.31 8.55 17.23
N SER A 165 -11.03 8.86 17.45
CA SER A 165 -10.30 9.86 16.67
C SER A 165 -8.82 9.53 16.59
N LYS A 166 -8.35 9.13 15.40
CA LYS A 166 -6.92 9.02 15.03
C LYS A 166 -6.05 8.30 16.08
N GLY A 167 -6.56 7.21 16.63
CA GLY A 167 -5.83 6.37 17.59
C GLY A 167 -6.14 6.64 19.07
N THR A 168 -7.00 7.62 19.35
CA THR A 168 -7.56 7.84 20.68
C THR A 168 -9.03 7.44 20.69
N TYR A 169 -9.40 6.58 21.63
CA TYR A 169 -10.77 6.20 21.92
C TYR A 169 -11.21 6.86 23.23
N THR A 170 -12.22 7.73 23.17
CA THR A 170 -12.73 8.46 24.33
C THR A 170 -14.07 7.89 24.76
N LEU A 171 -14.19 7.53 26.03
CA LEU A 171 -15.41 7.10 26.69
C LEU A 171 -15.85 8.15 27.71
N GLY A 172 -17.13 8.49 27.67
CA GLY A 172 -17.82 9.25 28.71
C GLY A 172 -18.73 8.32 29.50
N LEU A 173 -18.49 8.22 30.81
CA LEU A 173 -19.25 7.38 31.73
C LEU A 173 -20.27 8.21 32.51
N ASN A 174 -21.43 7.64 32.77
CA ASN A 174 -22.45 8.21 33.67
C ASN A 174 -22.32 7.69 35.13
N GLN A 175 -21.32 6.85 35.39
CA GLN A 175 -21.04 6.19 36.66
C GLN A 175 -19.52 6.14 36.92
N ASP A 176 -19.11 5.73 38.13
CA ASP A 176 -17.71 5.77 38.56
C ASP A 176 -16.81 4.72 37.89
N THR A 177 -17.36 3.55 37.55
CA THR A 177 -16.66 2.47 36.84
C THR A 177 -17.60 1.80 35.86
N VAL A 178 -17.09 1.25 34.76
CA VAL A 178 -17.88 0.46 33.82
C VAL A 178 -17.11 -0.78 33.39
N ASP A 179 -17.83 -1.85 33.11
CA ASP A 179 -17.26 -3.04 32.50
C ASP A 179 -16.87 -2.74 31.04
N VAL A 180 -15.60 -2.98 30.69
CA VAL A 180 -15.03 -2.61 29.39
C VAL A 180 -14.56 -3.85 28.65
N VAL A 181 -15.26 -4.19 27.56
CA VAL A 181 -14.79 -5.19 26.59
C VAL A 181 -14.17 -4.50 25.39
N LEU A 182 -12.87 -4.68 25.16
CA LEU A 182 -12.12 -4.10 24.05
C LEU A 182 -12.12 -5.04 22.85
N GLY A 183 -12.58 -4.57 21.69
CA GLY A 183 -12.56 -5.29 20.43
C GLY A 183 -11.62 -4.69 19.39
N MET A 184 -10.94 -5.55 18.63
CA MET A 184 -10.16 -5.17 17.45
C MET A 184 -10.21 -6.25 16.37
N GLY A 185 -9.97 -5.85 15.11
CA GLY A 185 -9.80 -6.79 14.00
C GLY A 185 -8.34 -6.87 13.59
N VAL A 186 -7.81 -8.08 13.42
CA VAL A 186 -6.51 -8.30 12.77
C VAL A 186 -6.76 -8.58 11.30
N ARG A 187 -6.07 -7.83 10.44
CA ARG A 187 -6.13 -7.99 9.00
C ARG A 187 -4.77 -8.39 8.46
N ASP A 188 -4.82 -9.17 7.40
CA ASP A 188 -3.68 -9.44 6.56
C ASP A 188 -4.15 -9.67 5.10
N ASN A 189 -3.22 -9.63 4.16
CA ASN A 189 -3.50 -9.80 2.75
C ASN A 189 -3.61 -11.26 2.31
N ILE A 190 -2.95 -12.19 3.01
CA ILE A 190 -3.05 -13.63 2.71
C ILE A 190 -3.63 -14.41 3.89
N ASP A 191 -3.05 -14.29 5.08
CA ASP A 191 -3.42 -15.14 6.22
C ASP A 191 -3.22 -14.45 7.58
N ALA A 192 -4.27 -13.77 8.02
CA ALA A 192 -4.30 -13.13 9.33
C ALA A 192 -4.19 -14.14 10.50
N ALA A 193 -4.51 -15.41 10.28
CA ALA A 193 -4.60 -16.42 11.33
C ALA A 193 -3.22 -16.86 11.84
N ASN A 194 -2.23 -16.90 10.95
CA ASN A 194 -0.86 -17.31 11.26
C ASN A 194 0.05 -16.16 11.72
N ALA A 195 -0.41 -14.91 11.63
CA ALA A 195 0.29 -13.78 12.22
C ALA A 195 0.45 -13.97 13.74
N THR A 196 1.62 -13.63 14.26
CA THR A 196 1.91 -13.60 15.69
C THR A 196 1.55 -12.23 16.25
N MET A 197 0.71 -12.20 17.28
CA MET A 197 0.22 -11.02 17.95
C MET A 197 0.77 -10.96 19.37
N VAL A 198 1.21 -9.76 19.75
CA VAL A 198 1.42 -9.38 21.15
C VAL A 198 0.59 -8.13 21.42
N ALA A 199 -0.33 -8.19 22.37
CA ALA A 199 -1.14 -7.04 22.75
C ALA A 199 -1.21 -6.89 24.26
N SER A 200 -1.11 -5.64 24.72
CA SER A 200 -1.16 -5.32 26.14
C SER A 200 -1.83 -3.98 26.44
N VAL A 201 -2.39 -3.86 27.64
CA VAL A 201 -3.02 -2.63 28.16
C VAL A 201 -2.27 -2.18 29.40
N TRP A 202 -1.97 -0.89 29.45
CA TRP A 202 -1.20 -0.26 30.51
C TRP A 202 -2.01 0.86 31.14
N TYR A 203 -1.89 0.99 32.46
CA TYR A 203 -2.45 2.08 33.25
C TYR A 203 -1.33 2.69 34.11
N HIS A 204 -1.10 3.99 33.96
CA HIS A 204 -0.02 4.71 34.67
C HIS A 204 1.38 4.08 34.57
N GLY A 205 1.69 3.44 33.44
CA GLY A 205 2.99 2.82 33.18
C GLY A 205 3.17 1.41 33.79
N GLU A 206 2.14 0.84 34.39
CA GLU A 206 2.08 -0.58 34.77
C GLU A 206 1.06 -1.32 33.91
N LEU A 207 1.23 -2.64 33.73
CA LEU A 207 0.20 -3.46 33.11
C LEU A 207 -1.11 -3.34 33.90
N LEU A 208 -2.23 -3.25 33.18
CA LEU A 208 -3.55 -3.15 33.77
C LEU A 208 -3.79 -4.33 34.72
N LYS A 209 -4.34 -4.02 35.89
CA LYS A 209 -4.72 -4.97 36.92
C LYS A 209 -6.20 -4.80 37.24
N ASP A 210 -6.86 -5.91 37.56
CA ASP A 210 -8.23 -5.93 38.05
C ASP A 210 -8.31 -5.43 39.51
N SER A 211 -9.52 -5.29 40.06
CA SER A 211 -9.79 -4.89 41.45
C SER A 211 -9.10 -5.77 42.49
N ASP A 212 -8.87 -7.04 42.17
CA ASP A 212 -8.15 -8.00 43.02
C ASP A 212 -6.62 -7.94 42.88
N GLY A 213 -6.10 -7.05 42.03
CA GLY A 213 -4.66 -6.86 41.78
C GLY A 213 -4.04 -7.89 40.83
N LEU A 214 -4.85 -8.75 40.20
CA LEU A 214 -4.41 -9.67 39.16
C LEU A 214 -4.11 -8.91 37.86
N VAL A 215 -3.01 -9.25 37.18
CA VAL A 215 -2.65 -8.64 35.89
C VAL A 215 -3.60 -9.15 34.80
N ILE A 216 -4.38 -8.24 34.22
CA ILE A 216 -5.30 -8.50 33.09
C ILE A 216 -4.86 -7.77 31.81
N GLY A 217 -3.85 -6.89 31.91
CA GLY A 217 -3.32 -6.14 30.78
C GLY A 217 -2.47 -6.93 29.80
N ASP A 218 -2.25 -8.23 29.98
CA ASP A 218 -1.56 -9.10 29.00
C ASP A 218 -2.62 -9.81 28.14
N LEU A 219 -3.03 -9.18 27.04
CA LEU A 219 -4.20 -9.60 26.28
C LEU A 219 -3.90 -10.78 25.36
N ALA A 220 -2.78 -10.71 24.65
CA ALA A 220 -2.44 -11.67 23.61
C ALA A 220 -0.94 -11.87 23.52
N ASN A 221 -0.54 -13.13 23.38
CA ASN A 221 0.82 -13.54 23.03
C ASN A 221 0.74 -14.89 22.32
N GLY A 222 0.97 -14.90 21.02
CA GLY A 222 0.90 -16.11 20.20
C GLY A 222 0.34 -15.85 18.82
N THR A 223 -0.07 -16.91 18.12
CA THR A 223 -0.72 -16.75 16.81
C THR A 223 -2.15 -16.26 16.98
N VAL A 224 -2.62 -15.43 16.06
CA VAL A 224 -3.99 -14.90 16.06
C VAL A 224 -5.03 -16.02 16.15
N ALA A 225 -4.85 -17.10 15.38
CA ALA A 225 -5.75 -18.26 15.40
C ALA A 225 -5.83 -18.98 16.76
N SER A 226 -4.78 -18.87 17.59
CA SER A 226 -4.74 -19.54 18.90
C SER A 226 -5.62 -18.87 19.96
N HIS A 227 -5.98 -17.60 19.75
CA HIS A 227 -6.81 -16.80 20.67
C HIS A 227 -8.31 -17.10 20.52
N THR A 228 -8.67 -18.40 20.56
CA THR A 228 -10.05 -18.88 20.33
C THR A 228 -11.09 -18.28 21.28
N GLU A 229 -10.72 -18.03 22.55
CA GLU A 229 -11.59 -17.38 23.53
C GLU A 229 -11.87 -15.92 23.15
N ALA A 230 -10.86 -15.17 22.71
CA ALA A 230 -11.02 -13.79 22.27
C ALA A 230 -11.82 -13.69 20.95
N ILE A 231 -11.66 -14.66 20.05
CA ILE A 231 -12.49 -14.76 18.83
C ILE A 231 -13.96 -15.02 19.21
N ALA A 232 -14.20 -15.97 20.11
CA ALA A 232 -15.55 -16.26 20.59
C ALA A 232 -16.19 -15.08 21.33
N ALA A 233 -15.41 -14.35 22.14
CA ALA A 233 -15.85 -13.14 22.81
C ALA A 233 -16.22 -12.04 21.80
N PHE A 234 -15.44 -11.88 20.74
CA PHE A 234 -15.75 -10.93 19.67
C PHE A 234 -17.10 -11.25 19.00
N ASP A 235 -17.34 -12.52 18.67
CA ASP A 235 -18.58 -12.98 18.06
C ASP A 235 -19.79 -12.85 19.00
N ALA A 236 -19.57 -12.97 20.32
CA ALA A 236 -20.63 -12.85 21.32
C ALA A 236 -21.23 -11.44 21.40
N VAL A 237 -20.44 -10.40 21.11
CA VAL A 237 -20.85 -8.97 21.13
C VAL A 237 -21.71 -8.58 19.89
N ASN A 238 -22.07 -9.57 19.05
CA ASN A 238 -23.06 -9.59 17.97
C ASN A 238 -23.72 -8.25 17.56
N GLY A 239 -23.00 -7.46 16.77
CA GLY A 239 -23.51 -6.23 16.15
C GLY A 239 -23.09 -4.91 16.82
N ASN A 240 -22.43 -4.93 17.98
CA ASN A 240 -21.97 -3.69 18.62
C ASN A 240 -20.70 -3.09 17.98
N TRP A 241 -19.95 -3.90 17.22
CA TRP A 241 -18.71 -3.49 16.54
C TRP A 241 -18.93 -2.68 15.24
N THR A 242 -20.18 -2.46 14.82
CA THR A 242 -20.51 -1.79 13.54
C THR A 242 -20.59 -0.26 13.66
N ARG A 243 -20.06 0.35 14.73
CA ARG A 243 -20.13 1.82 14.90
C ARG A 243 -19.47 2.59 13.76
N GLY A 244 -18.46 2.03 13.11
CA GLY A 244 -17.89 2.58 11.89
C GLY A 244 -18.79 2.58 10.66
N ASP A 245 -19.88 1.81 10.67
CA ASP A 245 -20.90 1.83 9.61
C ASP A 245 -22.00 2.87 9.90
N ALA A 246 -22.12 3.34 11.15
CA ALA A 246 -23.08 4.36 11.55
C ALA A 246 -22.48 5.78 11.41
N LYS A 247 -23.28 6.71 10.88
CA LYS A 247 -22.86 8.11 10.68
C LYS A 247 -23.66 9.05 11.56
N ASN A 248 -22.98 10.08 12.07
CA ASN A 248 -23.63 11.21 12.70
C ASN A 248 -24.49 11.94 11.65
N SER A 249 -25.79 12.06 11.90
CA SER A 249 -26.73 12.71 10.97
C SER A 249 -26.50 14.21 10.78
N LEU A 250 -25.79 14.87 11.70
CA LEU A 250 -25.46 16.30 11.66
C LEU A 250 -24.11 16.59 11.01
N THR A 251 -23.07 15.80 11.30
CA THR A 251 -21.71 16.06 10.77
C THR A 251 -21.35 15.17 9.58
N GLY A 252 -22.03 14.04 9.40
CA GLY A 252 -21.73 13.05 8.37
C GLY A 252 -20.51 12.16 8.68
N ASP A 253 -19.87 12.36 9.84
CA ASP A 253 -18.73 11.56 10.28
C ASP A 253 -19.16 10.18 10.79
N ASN A 254 -18.29 9.19 10.65
CA ASN A 254 -18.51 7.87 11.24
C ASN A 254 -18.46 7.98 12.78
N LEU A 255 -19.34 7.25 13.46
CA LEU A 255 -19.45 7.28 14.92
C LEU A 255 -18.32 6.49 15.61
N GLY A 256 -17.70 5.54 14.91
CA GLY A 256 -16.57 4.77 15.43
C GLY A 256 -15.66 4.23 14.32
N PRO A 257 -14.67 3.40 14.66
CA PRO A 257 -13.94 2.63 13.67
C PRO A 257 -14.80 1.47 13.18
N LYS A 258 -14.58 1.04 11.94
CA LYS A 258 -15.10 -0.25 11.47
C LYS A 258 -14.09 -1.30 11.88
N VAL A 259 -14.38 -2.09 12.91
CA VAL A 259 -13.38 -2.96 13.56
C VAL A 259 -12.84 -4.01 12.59
N THR A 260 -13.75 -4.71 11.91
CA THR A 260 -13.49 -5.70 10.85
C THR A 260 -14.08 -5.20 9.52
N PRO A 261 -13.36 -4.33 8.77
CA PRO A 261 -13.87 -3.80 7.51
C PRO A 261 -14.04 -4.86 6.41
N ARG A 262 -13.29 -5.96 6.47
CA ARG A 262 -13.35 -7.08 5.51
C ARG A 262 -13.86 -8.35 6.19
N SER A 263 -14.43 -9.26 5.40
CA SER A 263 -14.90 -10.58 5.88
C SER A 263 -13.77 -11.52 6.27
N GLU A 264 -12.57 -11.27 5.76
CA GLU A 264 -11.36 -12.05 6.03
C GLU A 264 -10.62 -11.58 7.29
N ASP A 265 -11.01 -10.43 7.85
CA ASP A 265 -10.41 -9.91 9.08
C ASP A 265 -10.84 -10.77 10.28
N ILE A 266 -9.90 -11.11 11.16
CA ILE A 266 -10.18 -11.90 12.36
C ILE A 266 -10.46 -10.95 13.53
N GLY A 267 -11.70 -10.98 14.02
CA GLY A 267 -12.11 -10.22 15.19
C GLY A 267 -11.63 -10.87 16.49
N LEU A 268 -11.16 -10.05 17.43
CA LEU A 268 -10.72 -10.46 18.76
C LEU A 268 -11.27 -9.46 19.79
N ALA A 269 -11.77 -9.95 20.91
CA ALA A 269 -12.22 -9.13 22.02
C ALA A 269 -11.70 -9.64 23.36
N TRP A 270 -11.42 -8.71 24.28
CA TRP A 270 -10.97 -8.98 25.64
C TRP A 270 -11.76 -8.17 26.64
N ASP A 271 -12.20 -8.85 27.69
CA ASP A 271 -12.78 -8.22 28.86
C ASP A 271 -11.66 -7.61 29.72
N LEU A 272 -11.72 -6.30 29.93
CA LEU A 272 -10.78 -5.52 30.74
C LEU A 272 -11.33 -5.25 32.16
N GLY A 273 -12.50 -5.80 32.51
CA GLY A 273 -13.18 -5.63 33.78
C GLY A 273 -13.67 -4.20 34.01
N GLU A 274 -13.88 -3.88 35.30
CA GLU A 274 -14.39 -2.57 35.72
C GLU A 274 -13.30 -1.49 35.67
N LEU A 275 -13.39 -0.62 34.67
CA LEU A 275 -12.48 0.51 34.49
C LEU A 275 -13.13 1.83 34.90
N GLY A 276 -12.35 2.67 35.59
CA GLY A 276 -12.76 4.02 35.99
C GLY A 276 -12.14 5.11 35.10
N PRO A 277 -12.42 6.40 35.41
CA PRO A 277 -11.82 7.52 34.70
C PRO A 277 -10.29 7.50 34.75
N GLY A 278 -9.66 7.70 33.60
CA GLY A 278 -8.21 7.61 33.46
C GLY A 278 -7.76 7.48 32.01
N GLU A 279 -6.45 7.53 31.81
CA GLU A 279 -5.81 7.28 30.52
C GLU A 279 -5.13 5.90 30.54
N TYR A 280 -5.54 5.06 29.59
CA TYR A 280 -5.05 3.72 29.39
C TYR A 280 -4.35 3.64 28.03
N THR A 281 -3.23 2.91 27.96
CA THR A 281 -2.46 2.75 26.74
C THR A 281 -2.56 1.32 26.25
N VAL A 282 -3.02 1.12 25.02
CA VAL A 282 -3.09 -0.18 24.37
C VAL A 282 -1.95 -0.28 23.36
N GLN A 283 -1.06 -1.24 23.57
CA GLN A 283 0.08 -1.51 22.70
C GLN A 283 -0.13 -2.82 21.96
N ILE A 284 0.00 -2.79 20.63
CA ILE A 284 -0.19 -3.95 19.77
C ILE A 284 1.01 -4.08 18.85
N SER A 285 1.54 -5.29 18.75
CA SER A 285 2.57 -5.69 17.81
C SER A 285 2.10 -6.93 17.05
N LEU A 286 2.19 -6.88 15.72
CA LEU A 286 1.88 -7.97 14.82
C LEU A 286 3.12 -8.30 13.99
N VAL A 287 3.42 -9.58 13.86
CA VAL A 287 4.60 -10.07 13.16
C VAL A 287 4.23 -11.32 12.37
N GLU A 288 4.71 -11.43 11.15
CA GLU A 288 4.64 -12.65 10.36
C GLU A 288 5.95 -12.90 9.61
N ASP A 289 6.13 -14.13 9.14
CA ASP A 289 7.20 -14.47 8.23
C ASP A 289 6.89 -13.92 6.84
N GLY A 290 7.63 -12.88 6.42
CA GLY A 290 7.34 -12.16 5.19
C GLY A 290 7.80 -12.93 3.95
N ALA A 291 6.88 -13.29 3.05
CA ALA A 291 7.23 -13.83 1.73
C ALA A 291 7.40 -12.66 0.74
N PRO A 292 8.61 -12.33 0.26
CA PRO A 292 9.62 -13.27 -0.24
C PRO A 292 10.94 -13.32 0.55
N TRP A 293 11.04 -12.60 1.67
CA TRP A 293 12.27 -12.39 2.41
C TRP A 293 12.49 -13.58 3.36
N SER A 294 13.32 -14.55 2.99
CA SER A 294 13.54 -15.72 3.86
C SER A 294 14.19 -15.41 5.22
N THR A 295 14.69 -14.18 5.40
CA THR A 295 15.29 -13.68 6.65
C THR A 295 14.58 -12.45 7.21
N GLY A 296 13.52 -11.97 6.54
CA GLY A 296 12.79 -10.76 6.91
C GLY A 296 11.42 -11.09 7.51
N GLN A 297 11.10 -10.47 8.64
CA GLN A 297 9.75 -10.48 9.20
C GLN A 297 9.00 -9.23 8.77
N ASN A 298 7.75 -9.39 8.34
CA ASN A 298 6.87 -8.24 8.19
C ASN A 298 6.31 -7.92 9.57
N SER A 299 6.60 -6.72 10.07
CA SER A 299 6.15 -6.30 11.40
C SER A 299 5.38 -4.98 11.34
N TRP A 300 4.41 -4.88 12.22
CA TRP A 300 3.61 -3.69 12.43
C TRP A 300 3.38 -3.50 13.92
N SER A 301 3.46 -2.26 14.38
CA SER A 301 3.17 -1.92 15.77
C SER A 301 2.41 -0.61 15.85
N ALA A 302 1.45 -0.53 16.76
CA ALA A 302 0.76 0.70 17.07
C ALA A 302 0.51 0.83 18.57
N GLU A 303 0.44 2.08 19.00
CA GLU A 303 -0.01 2.46 20.33
C GLU A 303 -1.30 3.26 20.18
N TYR A 304 -2.29 2.89 20.97
CA TYR A 304 -3.60 3.53 21.04
C TYR A 304 -3.85 4.02 22.46
N THR A 305 -4.65 5.08 22.59
CA THR A 305 -5.01 5.64 23.89
C THR A 305 -6.50 5.47 24.14
N LEU A 306 -6.86 4.83 25.24
CA LEU A 306 -8.22 4.77 25.75
C LEU A 306 -8.34 5.82 26.88
N VAL A 307 -9.17 6.84 26.66
CA VAL A 307 -9.41 7.92 27.63
C VAL A 307 -10.81 7.74 28.18
N ILE A 308 -10.92 7.45 29.47
CA ILE A 308 -12.19 7.32 30.17
C ILE A 308 -12.41 8.57 31.00
N THR A 309 -13.57 9.21 30.81
CA THR A 309 -13.95 10.44 31.50
C THR A 309 -15.32 10.27 32.14
N GLN A 310 -15.53 10.88 33.31
CA GLN A 310 -16.85 10.94 33.92
C GLN A 310 -17.60 12.15 33.38
N VAL A 311 -18.81 11.93 32.87
CA VAL A 311 -19.71 12.97 32.38
C VAL A 311 -20.81 13.12 33.43
N ALA A 312 -20.89 14.30 34.03
CA ALA A 312 -21.74 14.61 35.18
C ALA A 312 -23.16 15.02 34.77
#